data_AF-A0A7C2E8A7-F1
#
_entry.id   AF-A0A7C2E8A7-F1
#
_cell.length_a   1.000
_cell.length_b   1.000
_cell.length_c   1.000
_cell.angle_alpha   90.00
_cell.angle_beta   90.00
_cell.angle_gamma   90.00
#
_symmetry.space_group_name_H-M   'P 1'
#
loop_
_entity.id
_entity.type
_entity.pdbx_description
1 polymer ?
#
loop_
_entity_poly.entity_id
_entity_poly.type
_entity_poly.pdbx_seq_one_letter_code
_entity_poly.pdbx_strand_id
1 'polypeptide(L)'
;MRRTIAKARTAQSLLRYHVQAGNIVRPDACEECGATDRRIEAAHFNYDEPLRVRWLCVPCHRRWDKSEPKQATIIVQRREKFTGRKVERG
;
A
#
# COMPACT_ATOMS: atom_id res chain seq x y z
N MET A 1 -9.51 -14.80 0.13
CA MET A 1 -9.15 -13.84 -0.94
C MET A 1 -8.37 -12.70 -0.31
N ARG A 2 -7.21 -12.32 -0.85
CA ARG A 2 -6.46 -11.14 -0.39
C ARG A 2 -7.11 -9.89 -1.00
N ARG A 3 -7.47 -8.90 -0.18
CA ARG A 3 -8.00 -7.62 -0.65
C ARG A 3 -7.12 -6.50 -0.16
N THR A 4 -6.70 -5.62 -1.08
CA THR A 4 -6.02 -4.38 -0.74
C THR A 4 -6.99 -3.42 -0.08
N ILE A 5 -6.59 -2.78 1.02
CA ILE A 5 -7.39 -1.79 1.73
C ILE A 5 -7.63 -0.58 0.81
N ALA A 6 -8.85 -0.03 0.81
CA ALA A 6 -9.23 1.13 -0.01
C ALA A 6 -8.29 2.34 0.19
N LYS A 7 -7.81 2.55 1.42
CA LYS A 7 -6.82 3.58 1.77
C LYS A 7 -5.52 3.44 0.96
N ALA A 8 -4.98 2.23 0.83
CA ALA A 8 -3.76 2.00 0.05
C ALA A 8 -3.94 2.40 -1.42
N ARG A 9 -5.09 2.02 -2.03
CA ARG A 9 -5.43 2.42 -3.41
C ARG A 9 -5.58 3.93 -3.56
N THR A 10 -6.19 4.58 -2.58
CA THR A 10 -6.42 6.02 -2.57
C THR A 10 -5.09 6.77 -2.45
N ALA A 11 -4.22 6.34 -1.53
CA ALA A 11 -2.89 6.93 -1.35
C ALA A 11 -2.05 6.87 -2.63
N GLN A 12 -2.02 5.69 -3.26
CA GLN A 12 -1.34 5.50 -4.54
C GLN A 12 -1.88 6.42 -5.64
N SER A 13 -3.21 6.58 -5.71
CA SER A 13 -3.86 7.42 -6.73
C SER A 13 -3.58 8.91 -6.51
N LEU A 14 -3.65 9.37 -5.26
CA LEU A 14 -3.40 10.77 -4.91
C LEU A 14 -1.93 11.15 -5.17
N LEU A 15 -0.99 10.32 -4.73
CA LEU A 15 0.42 10.56 -5.00
C LEU A 15 0.72 10.61 -6.50
N ARG A 16 0.16 9.66 -7.28
CA ARG A 16 0.30 9.65 -8.74
C ARG A 16 -0.21 10.96 -9.35
N TYR A 17 -1.36 11.46 -8.90
CA TYR A 17 -1.90 12.73 -9.37
C TYR A 17 -0.92 13.89 -9.12
N HIS A 18 -0.39 14.04 -7.90
CA HIS A 18 0.54 15.12 -7.59
C HIS A 18 1.88 15.02 -8.34
N VAL A 19 2.38 13.81 -8.59
CA VAL A 19 3.56 13.60 -9.44
C VAL A 19 3.29 14.01 -10.88
N GLN A 20 2.14 13.61 -11.44
CA GLN A 20 1.77 13.96 -12.81
C GLN A 20 1.48 15.45 -12.99
N ALA A 21 0.90 16.09 -11.97
CA ALA A 21 0.65 17.52 -11.94
C ALA A 21 1.91 18.36 -11.70
N GLY A 22 3.07 17.74 -11.39
CA GLY A 22 4.32 18.45 -11.10
C GLY A 22 4.41 19.05 -9.70
N ASN A 23 3.42 18.81 -8.84
CA ASN A 23 3.41 19.27 -7.44
C ASN A 23 4.42 18.52 -6.57
N ILE A 24 4.75 17.28 -6.97
CA ILE A 24 5.76 16.45 -6.31
C ILE A 24 6.75 15.98 -7.37
N VAL A 25 8.02 16.28 -7.15
CA VAL A 25 9.11 15.80 -8.02
C VAL A 25 9.62 14.47 -7.47
N ARG A 26 9.60 13.43 -8.31
CA ARG A 26 10.25 12.16 -7.99
C ARG A 26 11.76 12.34 -8.17
N PRO A 27 12.59 12.02 -7.16
CA PRO A 27 14.04 12.06 -7.29
C PRO A 27 14.55 10.97 -8.24
N ASP A 28 15.71 11.20 -8.81
CA ASP A 28 16.44 10.25 -9.65
C ASP A 28 17.23 9.22 -8.81
N ALA A 29 17.63 9.59 -7.59
CA ALA A 29 18.35 8.74 -6.66
C ALA A 29 17.43 8.06 -5.63
N CYS A 30 17.81 6.84 -5.23
CA CYS A 30 17.24 6.14 -4.08
C CYS A 30 17.68 6.79 -2.77
N GLU A 31 16.76 7.14 -1.88
CA GLU A 31 17.06 7.74 -0.57
C GLU A 31 17.81 6.79 0.38
N GLU A 32 17.70 5.48 0.19
CA GLU A 32 18.34 4.47 1.06
C GLU A 32 19.75 4.08 0.59
N CYS A 33 19.95 3.92 -0.73
CA CYS A 33 21.20 3.37 -1.26
C CYS A 33 21.90 4.27 -2.29
N GLY A 34 21.34 5.45 -2.60
CA GLY A 34 21.91 6.43 -3.52
C GLY A 34 21.89 6.05 -5.01
N ALA A 35 21.44 4.84 -5.38
CA ALA A 35 21.43 4.38 -6.76
C ALA A 35 20.53 5.25 -7.65
N THR A 36 21.06 5.68 -8.80
CA THR A 36 20.38 6.52 -9.80
C THR A 36 20.02 5.77 -11.09
N ASP A 37 20.55 4.54 -11.24
CA ASP A 37 20.37 3.67 -12.42
C ASP A 37 19.13 2.77 -12.31
N ARG A 38 18.22 3.05 -11.37
CA ARG A 38 17.09 2.18 -11.01
C ARG A 38 15.79 2.93 -11.00
N ARG A 39 14.70 2.20 -11.28
CA ARG A 39 13.35 2.72 -11.09
C ARG A 39 13.13 3.07 -9.61
N ILE A 40 12.88 4.35 -9.37
CA ILE A 40 12.48 4.88 -8.07
C ILE A 40 10.96 4.83 -7.92
N GLU A 41 10.51 4.29 -6.80
CA GLU A 41 9.11 4.12 -6.43
C GLU A 41 8.83 4.76 -5.07
N ALA A 42 7.57 5.14 -4.88
CA ALA A 42 7.11 5.72 -3.64
C ALA A 42 6.74 4.65 -2.61
N ALA A 43 7.52 4.63 -1.56
CA ALA A 43 7.35 3.80 -0.39
C ALA A 43 6.54 4.58 0.65
N HIS A 44 5.23 4.30 0.79
CA HIS A 44 4.34 5.03 1.70
C HIS A 44 4.60 4.70 3.15
N PHE A 45 4.83 5.65 4.06
CA PHE A 45 4.99 5.30 5.49
C PHE A 45 3.69 4.75 6.08
N ASN A 46 2.60 5.47 5.81
CA ASN A 46 1.25 5.21 6.27
C ASN A 46 0.29 5.60 5.13
N TYR A 47 -0.73 4.79 4.85
CA TYR A 47 -1.71 5.12 3.82
C TYR A 47 -2.72 6.20 4.24
N ASP A 48 -2.75 6.56 5.53
CA ASP A 48 -3.49 7.75 6.03
C ASP A 48 -2.76 9.06 5.73
N GLU A 49 -1.47 8.99 5.38
CA GLU A 49 -0.62 10.13 5.02
C GLU A 49 -0.13 9.95 3.56
N PRO A 50 -1.01 10.07 2.56
CA PRO A 50 -0.79 9.58 1.21
C PRO A 50 0.38 10.22 0.47
N LEU A 51 0.75 11.45 0.84
CA LEU A 51 1.87 12.18 0.25
C LEU A 51 3.18 12.01 1.03
N ARG A 52 3.12 11.41 2.22
CA ARG A 52 4.30 11.12 3.04
C ARG A 52 4.87 9.78 2.62
N VAL A 53 5.89 9.84 1.76
CA VAL A 53 6.56 8.68 1.18
C VAL A 53 8.08 8.80 1.30
N ARG A 54 8.78 7.66 1.23
CA ARG A 54 10.19 7.61 0.83
C ARG A 54 10.30 7.29 -0.65
N TRP A 55 11.36 7.76 -1.28
CA TRP A 55 11.67 7.45 -2.67
C TRP A 55 12.77 6.41 -2.74
N LEU A 56 12.38 5.17 -3.01
CA LEU A 56 13.27 4.02 -2.94
C LEU A 56 13.36 3.31 -4.29
N CYS A 57 14.54 2.81 -4.63
CA CYS A 57 14.64 1.84 -5.70
C CYS A 57 13.86 0.56 -5.33
N VAL A 58 13.38 -0.18 -6.35
CA VAL A 58 12.55 -1.39 -6.14
C VAL A 58 13.15 -2.38 -5.12
N PRO A 59 14.46 -2.70 -5.11
CA PRO A 59 15.03 -3.59 -4.09
C PRO A 59 14.92 -3.05 -2.66
N CYS A 60 15.21 -1.76 -2.45
CA CYS A 60 15.11 -1.12 -1.13
C CYS A 60 13.64 -1.01 -0.69
N HIS A 61 12.73 -0.69 -1.61
CA HIS A 61 11.29 -0.64 -1.33
C HIS A 61 10.77 -1.99 -0.81
N ARG A 62 11.09 -3.10 -1.50
CA ARG A 62 10.69 -4.45 -1.07
C ARG A 62 11.28 -4.85 0.28
N ARG A 63 12.55 -4.49 0.53
CA ARG A 63 13.20 -4.74 1.82
C ARG A 63 12.47 -3.99 2.94
N TRP A 64 12.11 -2.74 2.68
CA TRP A 64 11.40 -1.90 3.63
C TRP A 64 9.98 -2.41 3.90
N ASP A 65 9.22 -2.78 2.88
CA ASP A 65 7.87 -3.35 3.08
C ASP A 65 7.89 -4.65 3.88
N LYS A 66 8.99 -5.42 3.81
CA LYS A 66 9.18 -6.63 4.61
C LYS A 66 9.50 -6.31 6.08
N SER A 67 10.32 -5.30 6.34
CA SER A 67 10.68 -4.89 7.72
C SER A 67 9.57 -4.10 8.40
N GLU A 68 8.80 -3.34 7.63
CA GLU A 68 7.73 -2.45 8.09
C GLU A 68 6.42 -2.81 7.38
N PRO A 69 5.81 -3.98 7.70
CA PRO A 69 4.63 -4.46 7.01
C PRO A 69 3.45 -3.53 7.26
N LYS A 70 3.16 -2.70 6.26
CA LYS A 70 1.94 -1.90 6.19
C LYS A 70 0.82 -2.90 6.05
N GLN A 71 -0.24 -2.80 6.85
CA GLN A 71 -1.40 -3.71 6.80
C GLN A 71 -2.24 -3.52 5.52
N ALA A 72 -1.62 -3.28 4.37
CA ALA A 72 -2.21 -2.92 3.09
C ALA A 72 -3.20 -3.96 2.56
N THR A 73 -3.09 -5.21 3.02
CA THR A 73 -3.88 -6.33 2.51
C THR A 73 -4.51 -7.08 3.68
N ILE A 74 -5.84 -7.18 3.67
CA ILE A 74 -6.57 -8.04 4.60
C ILE A 74 -6.77 -9.43 3.97
N ILE A 75 -6.58 -10.47 4.79
CA ILE A 75 -6.94 -11.84 4.41
C ILE A 75 -8.39 -12.04 4.79
N VAL A 76 -9.29 -12.00 3.80
CA VAL A 76 -10.71 -12.30 4.04
C VAL A 76 -10.86 -13.82 4.08
N GLN A 77 -11.10 -14.36 5.28
CA GLN A 77 -11.50 -15.76 5.47
C GLN A 77 -12.91 -15.96 4.90
N ARG A 78 -13.13 -17.10 4.24
CA ARG A 78 -14.43 -17.46 3.68
C ARG A 78 -15.38 -17.70 4.85
N ARG A 79 -16.45 -16.90 4.95
CA ARG A 79 -17.50 -17.04 5.97
C ARG A 79 -18.01 -18.49 5.96
N GLU A 80 -17.66 -19.29 6.96
CA GLU A 80 -18.31 -20.59 7.15
C GLU A 80 -19.79 -20.35 7.45
N LYS A 81 -20.65 -21.14 6.80
CA LYS A 81 -22.10 -20.91 6.78
C LYS A 81 -22.63 -20.98 8.21
N PHE A 82 -23.18 -19.87 8.70
CA PHE A 82 -23.93 -19.82 9.95
C PHE A 82 -25.24 -20.61 9.78
N THR A 83 -25.23 -21.91 10.09
CA THR A 83 -26.43 -22.75 10.13
C THR A 83 -27.18 -22.49 11.43
N GLY A 84 -27.94 -21.39 11.47
CA GLY A 84 -28.72 -20.98 12.63
C GLY A 84 -30.15 -20.62 12.27
N ARG A 85 -30.99 -21.62 11.93
CA ARG A 85 -32.45 -21.50 12.00
C ARG A 85 -33.01 -22.80 12.60
N LYS A 86 -33.27 -22.81 13.91
CA LYS A 86 -34.37 -23.61 14.45
C LYS A 86 -35.61 -22.72 14.39
N VAL A 87 -36.59 -23.14 13.58
CA VAL A 87 -37.95 -22.62 13.65
C VAL A 87 -38.70 -23.53 14.60
N GLU A 88 -39.00 -23.04 15.80
CA GLU A 88 -39.99 -23.68 16.67
C GLU A 88 -41.36 -23.11 16.27
N ARG A 89 -42.23 -23.99 15.76
CA ARG A 89 -43.66 -23.68 15.59
C ARG A 89 -44.35 -24.11 16.88
N GLY A 90 -44.99 -23.16 17.55
CA GLY A 90 -46.01 -23.45 18.57
C GLY A 90 -47.31 -23.91 17.92
#